data_AF-A0A2A5XH17-F1
#
_entry.id   AF-A0A2A5XH17-F1
#
_cell.length_a   1.000
_cell.length_b   1.000
_cell.length_c   1.000
_cell.angle_alpha   90.00
_cell.angle_beta   90.00
_cell.angle_gamma   90.00
#
_symmetry.space_group_name_H-M   'P 1'
#
loop_
_entity.id
_entity.type
_entity.pdbx_description
1 polymer ?
#
loop_
_entity_poly.entity_id
_entity_poly.type
_entity_poly.pdbx_seq_one_letter_code
_entity_poly.pdbx_strand_id
1 'polypeptide(L)'
;MALILINMKYLKLLPFLFFVFNLNAQDVEMQSYTFGEGLKFVGESGYNLKLTGYAQPMSELKRISSEESNSSRYRMRRVRLRMDGQSSNERFKYRFQVDLSGVSEIGESDADP
;
A
#
# COMPACT_ATOMS: atom_id res chain seq x y z
N MET A 1 32.13 -30.36 20.74
CA MET A 1 31.60 -29.44 19.71
C MET A 1 30.56 -30.21 18.91
N ALA A 2 29.28 -30.10 19.29
CA ALA A 2 28.21 -30.85 18.65
C ALA A 2 27.75 -30.12 17.39
N LEU A 3 27.88 -30.78 16.24
CA LEU A 3 27.44 -30.27 14.95
C LEU A 3 25.94 -30.58 14.80
N ILE A 4 25.09 -29.57 14.81
CA ILE A 4 23.64 -29.75 14.58
C ILE A 4 23.44 -29.97 13.07
N LEU A 5 23.06 -31.18 12.67
CA LEU A 5 22.64 -31.51 11.30
C LEU A 5 21.19 -31.05 11.10
N ILE A 6 20.98 -29.94 10.40
CA ILE A 6 19.64 -29.44 10.06
C ILE A 6 19.19 -30.06 8.73
N ASN A 7 18.07 -30.78 8.74
CA ASN A 7 17.48 -31.37 7.54
C ASN A 7 16.88 -30.26 6.62
N MET A 8 17.23 -30.28 5.33
CA MET A 8 16.90 -29.23 4.34
C MET A 8 15.39 -28.91 4.23
N LYS A 9 14.51 -29.84 4.62
CA LYS A 9 13.06 -29.60 4.64
C LYS A 9 12.64 -28.51 5.63
N TYR A 10 13.35 -28.38 6.75
CA TYR A 10 13.04 -27.41 7.80
C TYR A 10 13.73 -26.05 7.59
N LEU A 11 14.66 -25.96 6.62
CA LEU A 11 15.33 -24.69 6.28
C LEU A 11 14.35 -23.62 5.77
N LYS A 12 13.24 -24.03 5.14
CA LYS A 12 12.17 -23.13 4.68
C LYS A 12 11.37 -22.49 5.82
N LEU A 13 11.41 -23.06 7.02
CA LEU A 13 10.74 -22.53 8.21
C LEU A 13 11.58 -21.47 8.93
N LEU A 14 12.87 -21.39 8.61
CA LEU A 14 13.81 -20.46 9.22
C LEU A 14 13.43 -18.97 9.01
N PRO A 15 13.01 -18.50 7.82
CA PRO A 15 12.55 -17.11 7.65
C PRO A 15 11.26 -16.83 8.43
N PHE A 16 10.35 -17.82 8.54
CA PHE A 16 9.13 -17.68 9.32
C PHE A 16 9.43 -17.57 10.83
N LEU A 17 10.36 -18.39 11.33
CA LEU A 17 10.79 -18.36 12.73
C LEU A 17 11.53 -17.05 13.06
N PHE A 18 12.36 -16.54 12.15
CA PHE A 18 13.02 -15.24 12.30
C PHE A 18 12.02 -14.09 12.37
N PHE A 19 10.92 -14.16 11.62
CA PHE A 19 9.84 -13.18 11.66
C PHE A 19 9.12 -13.15 13.03
N VAL A 20 8.92 -14.32 13.65
CA VAL A 20 8.27 -14.44 14.97
C VAL A 20 9.16 -13.94 16.11
N PHE A 21 10.48 -14.20 16.08
CA PHE A 21 11.39 -13.75 17.15
C PHE A 21 11.62 -12.22 17.18
N ASN A 22 11.36 -11.52 16.07
CA ASN A 22 11.47 -10.07 15.99
C ASN A 22 10.16 -9.33 16.34
N LEU A 23 9.16 -10.04 16.88
CA LEU A 23 7.92 -9.45 17.41
C LEU A 23 8.15 -8.73 18.76
N ASN A 24 9.29 -8.07 18.94
CA ASN A 24 9.36 -7.01 19.93
C ASN A 24 8.40 -5.93 19.41
N ALA A 25 7.21 -5.88 20.01
CA ALA A 25 6.30 -4.76 19.82
C ALA A 25 7.09 -3.53 20.22
N GLN A 26 7.55 -2.77 19.22
CA GLN A 26 7.98 -1.40 19.48
C GLN A 26 6.72 -0.70 19.97
N ASP A 27 6.78 -0.03 21.12
CA ASP A 27 5.65 0.72 21.66
C ASP A 27 5.25 1.79 20.63
N VAL A 28 4.26 1.42 19.82
CA VAL A 28 3.73 2.20 18.70
C VAL A 28 2.44 2.81 19.21
N GLU A 29 2.47 4.12 19.41
CA GLU A 29 1.27 4.87 19.75
C GLU A 29 0.57 5.32 18.47
N MET A 30 -0.72 4.98 18.35
CA MET A 30 -1.58 5.54 17.32
C MET A 30 -2.03 6.94 17.77
N GLN A 31 -1.74 7.97 16.99
CA GLN A 31 -2.23 9.31 17.26
C GLN A 31 -3.72 9.43 16.94
N SER A 32 -4.37 10.48 17.48
CA SER A 32 -5.78 10.78 17.25
C SER A 32 -6.12 10.73 15.76
N TYR A 33 -7.19 10.01 15.43
CA TYR A 33 -7.65 9.84 14.06
C TYR A 33 -8.76 10.84 13.72
N THR A 34 -8.55 11.61 12.65
CA THR A 34 -9.60 12.35 11.96
C THR A 34 -9.90 11.66 10.63
N PHE A 35 -11.18 11.58 10.27
CA PHE A 35 -11.58 11.00 8.99
C PHE A 35 -10.90 11.72 7.82
N GLY A 36 -10.26 10.96 6.92
CA GLY A 36 -9.53 11.48 5.77
C GLY A 36 -8.05 11.83 6.03
N GLU A 37 -7.61 11.95 7.28
CA GLU A 37 -6.21 12.26 7.60
C GLU A 37 -5.30 11.04 7.54
N GLY A 38 -5.86 9.83 7.65
CA GLY A 38 -5.14 8.57 7.69
C GLY A 38 -4.71 8.17 9.11
N LEU A 39 -4.19 6.95 9.25
CA LEU A 39 -3.72 6.42 10.52
C LEU A 39 -2.26 6.81 10.71
N LYS A 40 -1.96 7.54 11.79
CA LYS A 40 -0.59 7.97 12.12
C LYS A 40 -0.12 7.24 13.37
N PHE A 41 1.08 6.69 13.27
CA PHE A 41 1.78 5.95 14.29
C PHE A 41 3.09 6.66 14.60
N VAL A 42 3.41 6.80 15.88
CA VAL A 42 4.69 7.37 16.36
C VAL A 42 5.25 6.41 17.39
N GLY A 43 6.53 6.05 17.23
CA GLY A 43 7.25 5.28 18.23
C GLY A 43 8.13 6.17 19.11
N GLU A 44 8.47 5.68 20.29
CA GLU A 44 9.22 6.43 21.32
C GLU A 44 10.57 6.98 20.82
N SER A 45 11.24 6.28 19.90
CA SER A 45 12.53 6.73 19.33
C SER A 45 12.40 7.77 18.22
N GLY A 46 11.21 8.34 18.02
CA GLY A 46 10.96 9.43 17.07
C GLY A 46 10.67 9.00 15.63
N TYR A 47 10.67 7.70 15.33
CA TYR A 47 10.19 7.23 14.03
C TYR A 47 8.67 7.43 13.92
N ASN A 48 8.20 7.63 12.69
CA ASN A 48 6.78 7.76 12.41
C ASN A 48 6.39 6.98 11.15
N LEU A 49 5.13 6.55 11.15
CA LEU A 49 4.48 5.87 10.03
C LEU A 49 3.09 6.45 9.85
N LYS A 50 2.71 6.79 8.62
CA LYS A 50 1.40 7.29 8.27
C LYS A 50 0.82 6.48 7.12
N LEU A 51 -0.31 5.83 7.38
CA LEU A 51 -1.11 5.11 6.40
C LEU A 51 -2.26 5.99 5.94
N THR A 52 -2.30 6.29 4.65
CA THR A 52 -3.38 7.08 4.03
C THR A 52 -3.91 6.36 2.82
N GLY A 53 -5.16 6.64 2.48
CA GLY A 53 -5.71 6.20 1.22
C GLY A 53 -6.99 6.92 0.84
N TYR A 54 -7.36 6.81 -0.42
CA TYR A 54 -8.62 7.34 -0.94
C TYR A 54 -9.09 6.54 -2.15
N ALA A 55 -10.40 6.53 -2.35
CA ALA A 55 -11.05 5.99 -3.54
C ALA A 55 -11.77 7.10 -4.30
N GLN A 56 -11.62 7.13 -5.63
CA GLN A 56 -12.26 8.11 -6.51
C GLN A 56 -13.10 7.38 -7.57
N PRO A 57 -14.40 7.16 -7.30
CA PRO A 57 -15.32 6.65 -8.33
C PRO A 57 -15.59 7.73 -9.38
N MET A 58 -15.86 7.31 -10.61
CA MET A 58 -16.23 8.19 -11.72
C MET A 58 -17.34 7.56 -12.56
N SER A 59 -18.34 8.37 -12.91
CA SER A 59 -19.37 8.06 -13.89
C SER A 59 -19.34 9.12 -14.98
N GLU A 60 -19.44 8.70 -16.24
CA GLU A 60 -19.44 9.57 -17.41
C GLU A 60 -20.61 9.20 -18.33
N LEU A 61 -21.39 10.21 -18.72
CA LEU A 61 -22.51 10.08 -19.65
C LEU A 61 -22.19 10.87 -20.92
N LYS A 62 -22.10 10.18 -22.06
CA LYS A 62 -21.91 10.81 -23.37
C LYS A 62 -23.18 10.64 -24.20
N ARG A 63 -23.70 11.77 -24.70
CA ARG A 63 -24.75 11.80 -25.71
C ARG A 63 -24.10 12.01 -27.07
N ILE A 64 -24.20 11.01 -27.94
CA ILE A 64 -23.74 11.12 -29.32
C ILE A 64 -24.92 11.66 -30.13
N SER A 65 -24.77 12.85 -30.72
CA SER A 65 -25.88 13.54 -31.41
C SER A 65 -26.22 12.96 -32.77
N SER A 66 -25.36 12.09 -33.32
CA SER A 66 -25.46 11.56 -34.68
C SER A 66 -26.12 10.18 -34.78
N GLU A 67 -26.13 9.41 -33.69
CA GLU A 67 -26.81 8.13 -33.59
C GLU A 67 -27.42 8.05 -32.20
N GLU A 68 -28.70 7.69 -32.10
CA GLU A 68 -29.54 7.66 -30.90
C GLU A 68 -29.03 6.63 -29.86
N SER A 69 -27.78 6.77 -29.42
CA SER A 69 -27.09 5.90 -28.49
C SER A 69 -26.52 6.74 -27.34
N ASN A 70 -27.03 6.46 -26.14
CA ASN A 70 -26.48 7.00 -24.91
C ASN A 70 -25.38 6.07 -24.42
N SER A 71 -24.16 6.57 -24.29
CA SER A 71 -23.05 5.81 -23.69
C SER A 71 -22.87 6.21 -22.23
N SER A 72 -22.89 5.22 -21.33
CA SER A 72 -22.58 5.40 -19.92
C SER A 72 -21.33 4.58 -19.55
N ARG A 73 -20.39 5.21 -18.86
CA ARG A 73 -19.14 4.58 -18.40
C ARG A 73 -18.98 4.76 -16.91
N TYR A 74 -18.86 3.66 -16.19
CA TYR A 74 -18.58 3.63 -14.75
C TYR A 74 -17.18 3.06 -14.54
N ARG A 75 -16.35 3.77 -13.79
CA ARG A 75 -14.96 3.35 -13.53
C ARG A 75 -14.49 3.84 -12.17
N MET A 76 -13.56 3.11 -11.59
CA MET A 76 -12.77 3.61 -10.47
C MET A 76 -11.57 4.35 -11.03
N ARG A 77 -11.44 5.66 -10.79
CA ARG A 77 -10.33 6.46 -11.34
C ARG A 77 -9.03 6.27 -10.56
N ARG A 78 -9.12 6.18 -9.23
CA ARG A 78 -7.97 5.99 -8.32
C ARG A 78 -8.41 5.22 -7.09
N VAL A 79 -7.61 4.24 -6.70
CA VAL A 79 -7.70 3.60 -5.38
C VAL A 79 -6.30 3.62 -4.83
N ARG A 80 -5.95 4.73 -4.17
CA ARG A 80 -4.57 4.97 -3.79
C ARG A 80 -4.38 4.61 -2.33
N LEU A 81 -3.39 3.77 -2.08
CA LEU A 81 -2.86 3.52 -0.75
C LEU A 81 -1.46 4.11 -0.69
N ARG A 82 -1.17 4.82 0.40
CA ARG A 82 0.13 5.42 0.65
C ARG A 82 0.56 5.15 2.08
N MET A 83 1.81 4.73 2.19
CA MET A 83 2.55 4.59 3.43
C MET A 83 3.69 5.61 3.39
N ASP A 84 3.60 6.64 4.23
CA ASP A 84 4.67 7.59 4.48
C ASP A 84 5.35 7.22 5.79
N GLY A 85 6.66 7.45 5.91
CA GLY A 85 7.29 7.36 7.20
C GLY A 85 8.69 7.94 7.25
N GLN A 86 9.19 8.05 8.47
CA GLN A 86 10.49 8.58 8.80
C GLN A 86 11.12 7.67 9.85
N SER A 87 12.38 7.32 9.65
CA SER A 87 13.14 6.58 10.66
C SER A 87 13.48 7.48 11.86
N SER A 88 13.90 6.89 12.97
CA SER A 88 14.44 7.62 14.13
C SER A 88 15.57 8.58 13.74
N ASN A 89 16.32 8.25 12.68
CA ASN A 89 17.20 9.21 12.01
C ASN A 89 16.39 10.02 11.01
N GLU A 90 16.17 11.31 11.31
CA GLU A 90 15.34 12.20 10.50
C GLU A 90 15.77 12.35 9.04
N ARG A 91 17.04 12.02 8.74
CA ARG A 91 17.61 12.04 7.38
C ARG A 91 17.02 10.97 6.48
N PHE A 92 16.46 9.89 7.02
CA PHE A 92 15.87 8.81 6.24
C PHE A 92 14.34 8.86 6.28
N LYS A 93 13.77 9.24 5.14
CA LYS A 93 12.32 9.31 4.88
C LYS A 93 11.96 8.35 3.76
N TYR A 94 10.81 7.69 3.89
CA TYR A 94 10.32 6.75 2.90
C TYR A 94 8.85 7.03 2.57
N ARG A 95 8.49 6.72 1.32
CA ARG A 95 7.12 6.80 0.81
C ARG A 95 6.89 5.64 -0.13
N PHE A 96 5.98 4.76 0.24
CA PHE A 96 5.44 3.74 -0.64
C PHE A 96 4.03 4.13 -1.05
N GLN A 97 3.72 4.03 -2.34
CA GLN A 97 2.41 4.35 -2.87
C GLN A 97 2.03 3.33 -3.94
N VAL A 98 0.80 2.84 -3.90
CA VAL A 98 0.24 1.92 -4.88
C VAL A 98 -1.15 2.40 -5.31
N ASP A 99 -1.46 2.31 -6.61
CA ASP A 99 -2.79 2.55 -7.15
C ASP A 99 -3.44 1.21 -7.55
N LEU A 100 -4.58 0.90 -6.93
CA LEU A 100 -5.34 -0.34 -7.13
C LEU A 100 -6.56 -0.13 -8.03
N SER A 101 -6.65 1.00 -8.74
CA SER A 101 -7.79 1.30 -9.61
C SER A 101 -7.89 0.44 -10.87
N GLY A 102 -6.87 -0.38 -11.16
CA GLY A 102 -6.80 -1.19 -12.38
C GLY A 102 -6.57 -0.36 -13.65
N VAL A 103 -6.43 0.96 -13.53
CA VAL A 103 -6.00 1.84 -14.61
C VAL A 103 -4.48 1.72 -14.69
N SER A 104 -3.96 1.34 -15.85
CA SER A 104 -2.53 1.17 -16.06
C SER A 104 -1.76 2.44 -15.69
N GLU A 105 -0.78 2.36 -14.78
CA GLU A 105 0.07 3.50 -14.38
C GLU A 105 1.02 3.93 -15.50
N ILE A 106 1.47 2.96 -16.28
CA ILE A 106 2.12 3.10 -17.58
C ILE A 106 0.98 3.12 -18.59
N GLY A 107 0.71 4.25 -19.24
CA GLY A 107 -0.43 4.41 -20.16
C GLY A 107 -0.60 3.22 -21.11
N GLU A 108 -1.84 2.95 -21.51
CA GLU A 108 -2.21 1.89 -22.46
C GLU A 108 -1.08 1.68 -23.47
N SER A 109 -0.35 0.56 -23.35
CA SER A 109 0.37 0.08 -24.51
C SER A 109 -0.75 -0.23 -25.49
N ASP A 110 -0.83 0.54 -26.57
CA ASP A 110 -1.69 0.29 -27.72
C ASP A 110 -1.36 -1.12 -28.24
N ALA A 111 -1.95 -2.14 -27.61
CA ALA A 111 -2.11 -3.45 -28.18
C ALA A 111 -3.41 -3.37 -28.95
N ASP A 112 -3.30 -2.79 -30.14
CA ASP A 112 -4.29 -2.98 -31.20
C ASP A 112 -4.48 -4.51 -31.43
N PRO A 113 -5.70 -4.96 -31.73
CA PRO A 113 -6.05 -6.38 -31.86
C PRO A 113 -5.35 -7.11 -33.01
#